data_AF-A0A7X6PJ38-F1
#
_entry.id   AF-A0A7X6PJ38-F1
#
_cell.length_a   1.000
_cell.length_b   1.000
_cell.length_c   1.000
_cell.angle_alpha   90.00
_cell.angle_beta   90.00
_cell.angle_gamma   90.00
#
_symmetry.space_group_name_H-M   'P 1'
#
loop_
_entity.id
_entity.type
_entity.pdbx_description
1 polymer ?
#
loop_
_entity_poly.entity_id
_entity_poly.type
_entity_poly.pdbx_seq_one_letter_code
_entity_poly.pdbx_strand_id
1 'polypeptide(L)' 'MYWQSFSDFLTMDGHGVYVWSVFFLMVLLIVVELISLAQLKQKTLKRFRWIRLLASKKGNK' A
#
# COMPACT_ATOMS: atom_id res chain seq x y z
N MET A 1 -30.56 -6.23 -24.28
CA MET A 1 -30.87 -6.52 -22.87
C MET A 1 -30.08 -5.56 -22.02
N TYR A 2 -30.78 -4.66 -21.33
CA TYR A 2 -30.20 -3.64 -20.47
C TYR A 2 -29.79 -4.31 -19.15
N TRP A 3 -28.57 -4.09 -18.68
CA TRP A 3 -28.07 -4.47 -17.36
C TRP A 3 -29.14 -4.14 -16.31
N GLN A 4 -29.80 -5.17 -15.75
CA GLN A 4 -30.96 -4.98 -14.88
C GLN A 4 -30.53 -4.66 -13.45
N SER A 5 -29.24 -4.81 -13.11
CA SER A 5 -28.73 -4.64 -11.76
C SER A 5 -27.20 -4.45 -11.70
N PHE A 6 -26.71 -3.86 -10.61
CA PHE A 6 -25.28 -3.81 -10.26
C PHE A 6 -24.61 -5.20 -10.24
N SER A 7 -25.39 -6.24 -9.94
CA SER A 7 -24.93 -7.63 -10.01
C SER A 7 -24.50 -8.01 -11.42
N ASP A 8 -25.24 -7.63 -12.48
CA ASP A 8 -24.87 -7.94 -13.87
C ASP A 8 -23.55 -7.28 -14.28
N PHE A 9 -23.26 -6.09 -13.75
CA PHE A 9 -21.98 -5.42 -13.95
C PHE A 9 -20.81 -6.14 -13.24
N LEU A 10 -21.08 -6.70 -12.05
CA LEU A 10 -20.08 -7.49 -11.32
C LEU A 10 -19.88 -8.87 -11.92
N THR A 11 -20.92 -9.50 -12.48
CA THR A 11 -20.82 -10.82 -13.08
C THR A 11 -20.47 -10.78 -14.57
N MET A 12 -20.63 -9.66 -15.28
CA MET A 12 -20.35 -9.50 -16.73
C MET A 12 -20.64 -10.79 -17.51
N ASP A 13 -21.90 -11.25 -17.45
CA ASP A 13 -22.37 -12.46 -18.15
C ASP A 13 -21.58 -13.76 -17.82
N GLY A 14 -20.99 -13.84 -16.63
CA GLY A 14 -20.20 -14.97 -16.13
C GLY A 14 -18.68 -14.74 -16.10
N HIS A 15 -18.17 -13.66 -16.68
CA HIS A 15 -16.73 -13.38 -16.74
C HIS A 15 -16.21 -12.43 -15.66
N GLY A 16 -17.08 -11.70 -14.99
CA GLY A 16 -16.67 -10.68 -14.02
C GLY A 16 -15.90 -11.26 -12.82
N VAL A 17 -16.20 -12.50 -12.41
CA VAL A 17 -15.48 -13.18 -11.32
C VAL A 17 -13.98 -13.25 -11.56
N TYR A 18 -13.55 -13.51 -12.80
CA TYR A 18 -12.13 -13.57 -13.17
C TYR A 18 -11.47 -12.19 -13.10
N VAL A 19 -12.14 -11.17 -13.63
CA VAL A 19 -11.63 -9.79 -13.67
C VAL A 19 -11.47 -9.25 -12.25
N TRP A 20 -12.50 -9.41 -11.42
CA TRP A 20 -12.49 -8.93 -10.04
C TRP A 20 -11.49 -9.69 -9.17
N SER A 21 -11.28 -10.99 -9.40
CA SER A 21 -10.28 -11.77 -8.66
C SER A 21 -8.86 -11.26 -8.94
N VAL A 22 -8.50 -11.04 -10.21
CA VAL A 22 -7.17 -10.52 -10.57
C VAL A 22 -7.01 -9.06 -10.15
N PHE A 23 -8.06 -8.26 -10.28
CA PHE A 23 -8.06 -6.86 -9.82
C PHE A 23 -7.84 -6.79 -8.30
N PHE A 24 -8.55 -7.61 -7.52
CA PHE A 24 -8.39 -7.69 -6.07
C PHE A 24 -6.99 -8.17 -5.68
N LEU A 25 -6.46 -9.18 -6.37
CA LEU A 25 -5.07 -9.65 -6.19
C LEU A 25 -4.06 -8.53 -6.46
N MET A 26 -4.24 -7.77 -7.54
CA MET A 26 -3.34 -6.67 -7.89
C MET A 26 -3.41 -5.53 -6.87
N VAL A 27 -4.62 -5.14 -6.44
CA VAL A 27 -4.82 -4.14 -5.38
C VAL A 27 -4.17 -4.61 -4.07
N LEU A 28 -4.34 -5.88 -3.70
CA LEU A 28 -3.72 -6.45 -2.50
C LEU A 28 -2.19 -6.35 -2.55
N LEU A 29 -1.58 -6.70 -3.69
CA LEU A 29 -0.13 -6.59 -3.88
C LEU A 29 0.36 -5.14 -3.73
N ILE A 30 -0.34 -4.18 -4.35
CA ILE A 30 0.00 -2.75 -4.23
C ILE A 30 -0.11 -2.30 -2.78
N VAL A 31 -1.17 -2.68 -2.06
CA VAL A 31 -1.35 -2.30 -0.66
C VAL A 31 -0.22 -2.85 0.21
N VAL A 32 0.17 -4.11 0.01
CA VAL A 32 1.30 -4.72 0.72
C VAL A 32 2.59 -3.96 0.45
N GLU A 33 2.85 -3.59 -0.80
CA GLU A 33 4.05 -2.84 -1.18
C GLU A 33 4.05 -1.43 -0.58
N LEU A 34 2.92 -0.72 -0.60
CA LEU A 34 2.76 0.59 0.03
C LEU A 34 3.00 0.53 1.54
N ILE A 35 2.48 -0.49 2.23
CA ILE A 35 2.70 -0.68 3.66
C ILE A 35 4.17 -0.96 3.93
N SER A 36 4.81 -1.85 3.17
CA SER A 36 6.23 -2.17 3.29
C SER A 36 7.10 -0.92 3.10
N LEU A 37 6.81 -0.13 2.07
CA LEU A 37 7.49 1.12 1.77
C LEU A 37 7.30 2.16 2.89
N ALA A 38 6.09 2.28 3.42
CA ALA A 38 5.79 3.16 4.56
C ALA A 38 6.58 2.73 5.82
N GLN A 39 6.65 1.43 6.09
CA GLN A 39 7.43 0.88 7.21
C GLN A 39 8.94 1.15 7.05
N LEU A 40 9.47 1.01 5.83
CA LEU A 40 10.86 1.34 5.49
C LEU A 40 11.17 2.83 5.76
N LYS A 41 10.29 3.74 5.34
CA LYS A 41 10.44 5.18 5.62
C LYS A 41 10.53 5.47 7.13
N GLN A 42 9.70 4.80 7.93
CA GLN A 42 9.71 4.97 9.39
C GLN A 42 11.02 4.47 10.02
N LYS A 43 11.61 3.38 9.52
CA LYS A 43 12.90 2.87 9.99
C LYS A 43 14.05 3.84 9.67
N THR A 44 14.02 4.47 8.50
CA THR A 44 15.06 5.43 8.08
C THR A 44 15.00 6.73 8.90
N LEU A 45 13.81 7.28 9.14
CA LEU A 45 13.65 8.51 9.93
C LEU A 45 14.04 8.35 11.41
N LYS A 46 13.86 7.15 11.99
CA LYS A 46 14.32 6.88 13.36
C LYS A 46 15.85 6.89 13.47
N ARG A 47 16.58 6.48 12.44
CA ARG A 47 18.05 6.49 12.44
C ARG A 47 18.66 7.88 12.45
N PHE A 48 18.08 8.83 11.70
CA PHE A 48 18.61 10.20 11.63
C PHE A 48 18.44 11.01 12.92
N ARG A 49 17.42 10.70 13.75
CA ARG A 49 17.23 11.39 15.04
C ARG A 49 18.41 11.19 16.00
N TRP A 50 18.97 9.97 16.05
CA TRP A 50 20.09 9.66 16.95
C TRP A 50 21.40 10.31 16.52
N ILE A 51 21.67 10.36 15.21
CA ILE A 51 22.87 11.01 14.67
C ILE A 51 22.85 12.52 14.96
N ARG A 52 21.69 13.19 14.84
CA ARG A 52 21.54 14.62 15.15
C ARG A 52 21.74 14.93 16.65
N LEU A 53 21.23 14.08 17.54
CA LEU A 53 21.40 14.25 19.00
C LEU A 53 22.86 14.02 19.44
N LEU A 54 23.54 13.04 18.85
CA LEU A 54 24.97 12.79 19.14
C LEU A 54 25.87 13.91 18.62
N ALA A 55 25.56 14.49 17.45
CA ALA A 55 26.26 15.66 16.92
C ALA A 55 26.08 16.90 17.81
N SER A 56 24.87 17.14 18.32
CA SER A 56 24.59 18.26 19.24
C SER A 56 25.29 18.10 20.60
N LYS A 57 25.41 16.88 21.13
CA LYS A 57 26.08 16.63 22.41
C LYS A 57 27.61 16.74 22.33
N LYS A 58 28.21 16.52 21.15
CA LYS A 58 29.66 16.61 20.95
C LYS A 58 30.19 18.04 20.81
N GLY A 59 29.34 19.01 20.46
CA GLY A 59 29.71 20.43 20.41
C GLY A 59 29.63 21.17 21.76
N ASN A 60 29.21 20.51 22.83
CA ASN A 60 29.05 21.09 24.18
C ASN A 60 30.04 20.52 25.21
N LYS A 61 31.20 20.04 24.77
CA LYS A 61 32.34 19.64 25.60
C LYS A 61 33.60 20.21 24.99
#